data_AF-A0ABD0R6B4-F1
#
_entry.id   AF-A0ABD0R6B4-F1
#
_cell.length_a   1.000
_cell.length_b   1.000
_cell.length_c   1.000
_cell.angle_alpha   90.00
_cell.angle_beta   90.00
_cell.angle_gamma   90.00
#
_symmetry.space_group_name_H-M   'P 1'
#
loop_
_entity.id
_entity.type
_entity.pdbx_description
1 polymer ?
#
loop_
_entity_poly.entity_id
_entity_poly.type
_entity_poly.pdbx_seq_one_letter_code
_entity_poly.pdbx_strand_id
1 'polypeptide(L)' 'ACSVQRALNSSSASTSTSGRHVRSYVHLQGDVRQRKLFSFQKFFLRIGKDGRVNGTKSKDDPYS' A
#
# COMPACT_ATOMS: atom_id res chain seq x y z
N ALA A 1 15.25 -30.23 32.06
CA ALA A 1 16.65 -29.88 31.77
C ALA A 1 17.03 -30.44 30.41
N CYS A 2 17.39 -29.59 29.45
CA CYS A 2 18.32 -29.89 28.35
C CYS A 2 18.60 -28.57 27.63
N SER A 3 19.77 -28.00 27.91
CA SER A 3 20.27 -26.73 27.40
C SER A 3 20.83 -26.93 25.99
N VAL A 4 20.38 -26.16 25.00
CA VAL A 4 20.99 -26.15 23.66
C VAL A 4 21.88 -24.92 23.53
N GLN A 5 23.13 -25.18 23.18
CA GLN A 5 24.29 -24.33 23.41
C GLN A 5 24.37 -23.14 22.44
N ARG A 6 24.79 -22.01 23.01
CA ARG A 6 25.13 -20.74 22.35
C ARG A 6 26.37 -20.93 21.47
N ALA A 7 26.21 -20.86 20.15
CA ALA A 7 27.34 -20.74 19.23
C ALA A 7 27.89 -19.30 19.28
N LEU A 8 29.12 -19.15 19.79
CA LEU A 8 29.92 -17.93 19.66
C LEU A 8 30.59 -17.95 18.28
N ASN A 9 30.00 -17.24 17.31
CA ASN A 9 30.69 -16.95 16.05
C ASN A 9 31.42 -15.62 16.19
N SER A 10 32.68 -15.70 16.63
CA SER A 10 33.64 -14.58 16.63
C SER A 10 34.18 -14.36 15.22
N SER A 11 33.32 -13.90 14.31
CA SER A 11 33.77 -13.24 13.09
C SER A 11 33.46 -11.76 13.26
N SER A 12 34.52 -10.97 13.36
CA SER A 12 34.54 -9.52 13.27
C SER A 12 34.09 -9.08 11.87
N ALA A 13 32.82 -9.33 11.56
CA ALA A 13 32.14 -8.70 10.46
C ALA A 13 31.57 -7.40 11.00
N SER A 14 32.22 -6.29 10.70
CA SER A 14 31.62 -4.97 10.70
C SER A 14 30.51 -4.94 9.64
N THR A 15 29.45 -5.71 9.83
CA THR A 15 28.20 -5.47 9.13
C THR A 15 27.64 -4.22 9.77
N SER A 16 28.01 -3.08 9.21
CA SER A 16 27.12 -1.93 9.18
C SER A 16 25.82 -2.44 8.56
N THR A 17 24.96 -3.00 9.40
CA THR A 17 23.54 -3.07 9.10
C THR A 17 23.12 -1.61 9.10
N SER A 18 23.39 -0.93 7.97
CA SER A 18 22.55 0.15 7.48
C SER A 18 21.17 -0.46 7.49
N GLY A 19 20.50 -0.33 8.64
CA GLY A 19 19.15 -0.76 8.84
C GLY A 19 18.43 -0.19 7.64
N ARG A 20 17.83 -1.06 6.82
CA ARG A 20 17.01 -0.59 5.71
C ARG A 20 15.96 0.28 6.39
N HIS A 21 16.13 1.58 6.26
CA HIS A 21 15.27 2.53 6.93
C HIS A 21 13.85 2.17 6.52
N VAL A 22 13.01 1.80 7.50
CA VAL A 22 11.60 1.48 7.26
C VAL A 22 11.00 2.72 6.62
N ARG A 23 10.68 2.62 5.32
CA ARG A 23 10.14 3.74 4.56
C ARG A 23 8.67 3.87 4.94
N SER A 24 8.33 4.94 5.66
CA SER A 24 6.94 5.32 5.93
C SER A 24 6.29 5.81 4.65
N TYR A 25 5.71 4.90 3.88
CA TYR A 25 4.93 5.24 2.69
C TYR A 25 3.50 5.61 3.10
N VAL A 26 3.23 6.91 3.19
CA VAL A 26 1.91 7.44 3.58
C VAL A 26 0.77 6.87 2.71
N HIS A 27 1.02 6.60 1.43
CA HIS A 27 0.02 6.04 0.52
C HIS A 27 -0.20 4.51 0.65
N LEU A 28 0.63 3.84 1.46
CA LEU A 28 0.44 2.45 1.87
C LEU A 28 -0.18 2.35 3.27
N GLN A 29 -0.21 3.46 4.01
CA GLN A 29 -0.86 3.58 5.30
C GLN A 29 -2.35 3.93 5.14
N GLY A 30 -3.19 3.36 6.00
CA GLY A 30 -4.63 3.56 6.00
C GLY A 30 -5.40 2.38 5.41
N ASP A 31 -6.41 1.93 6.16
CA ASP A 31 -7.40 0.93 5.74
C ASP A 31 -8.34 1.51 4.66
N VAL A 32 -8.67 2.80 4.82
CA VAL A 32 -9.55 3.53 3.91
C VAL A 32 -8.73 4.23 2.84
N ARG A 33 -9.04 3.94 1.57
CA ARG A 33 -8.34 4.52 0.40
C ARG A 33 -9.34 5.08 -0.58
N GLN A 34 -9.22 6.36 -0.88
CA GLN A 34 -10.04 7.02 -1.91
C GLN A 34 -9.26 7.05 -3.23
N ARG A 35 -9.84 6.45 -4.27
CA ARG A 35 -9.28 6.36 -5.63
C ARG A 35 -10.43 6.39 -6.64
N LYS A 36 -10.16 6.93 -7.82
CA LYS A 36 -11.07 6.82 -8.97
C LYS A 36 -10.84 5.51 -9.70
N LEU A 37 -11.90 4.82 -10.10
CA LEU A 37 -11.81 3.58 -10.87
C LEU A 37 -12.01 3.87 -12.35
N PHE A 38 -10.94 3.72 -13.13
CA PHE A 38 -10.96 3.93 -14.57
C PHE A 38 -11.15 2.62 -15.33
N SER A 39 -12.22 2.53 -16.11
CA SER A 39 -12.57 1.38 -16.94
C SER A 39 -11.67 1.28 -18.17
N PHE A 40 -11.46 0.05 -18.66
CA PHE A 40 -10.79 -0.22 -19.92
C PHE A 40 -11.47 0.48 -21.10
N GLN A 41 -12.80 0.60 -21.06
CA GLN A 41 -13.63 1.31 -22.05
C GLN A 41 -13.51 2.85 -21.97
N LYS A 42 -12.52 3.34 -21.20
CA LYS A 42 -12.13 4.76 -21.10
C LYS A 42 -13.20 5.66 -20.49
N PHE A 43 -13.73 5.25 -19.34
CA PHE A 43 -14.62 6.05 -18.48
C PHE A 43 -14.28 5.82 -16.99
N PHE A 44 -14.59 6.77 -16.13
CA PHE A 44 -14.56 6.60 -14.68
C PHE A 44 -15.89 6.04 -14.19
N LEU A 45 -15.84 5.01 -13.34
CA LEU A 45 -17.02 4.46 -12.69
C LEU A 45 -17.59 5.51 -11.73
N ARG A 46 -18.92 5.70 -11.76
CA ARG A 46 -19.64 6.67 -10.92
C ARG A 46 -20.82 6.02 -10.21
N ILE A 47 -21.05 6.36 -8.96
CA ILE A 47 -22.27 6.00 -8.22
C ILE A 47 -23.04 7.27 -7.90
N GLY A 48 -24.18 7.47 -8.55
CA GLY A 48 -25.06 8.61 -8.32
C GLY A 48 -25.70 8.58 -6.93
N LYS A 49 -26.21 9.74 -6.47
CA LYS A 49 -26.94 9.86 -5.19
C LYS A 49 -28.20 8.99 -5.13
N ASP A 50 -28.77 8.69 -6.29
CA ASP A 50 -29.88 7.77 -6.50
C ASP A 50 -29.47 6.28 -6.37
N GLY A 51 -28.18 6.00 -6.13
CA GLY A 51 -27.63 4.65 -6.09
C GLY A 51 -27.36 4.05 -7.47
N ARG A 52 -27.60 4.81 -8.55
CA ARG A 52 -27.41 4.34 -9.91
C ARG A 52 -25.92 4.32 -10.26
N VAL A 53 -25.47 3.19 -10.80
CA VAL A 53 -24.09 3.02 -11.29
C VAL A 53 -24.03 3.39 -12.77
N ASN A 54 -23.10 4.27 -13.14
CA ASN A 54 -22.89 4.72 -14.52
C ASN A 54 -21.41 5.05 -14.79
N GLY A 55 -21.08 5.42 -16.03
CA GLY A 55 -19.74 5.88 -16.42
C GLY A 55 -19.72 7.38 -16.73
N THR A 56 -18.60 8.03 -16.43
CA THR A 56 -18.33 9.44 -16.79
C THR A 56 -16.98 9.58 -17.49
N LYS A 57 -16.86 10.52 -18.44
CA LYS A 57 -15.56 10.89 -19.04
C LYS A 57 -14.92 12.08 -18.34
N SER A 58 -15.64 12.73 -17.42
CA SER A 58 -15.12 13.86 -16.65
C SER A 58 -14.11 13.36 -15.62
N LYS A 59 -12.94 14.00 -15.58
CA LYS A 59 -11.89 13.70 -14.59
C LYS A 59 -12.21 14.28 -13.22
N ASP A 60 -13.05 15.32 -13.16
CA ASP A 60 -13.33 16.10 -11.96
C ASP A 60 -14.71 15.79 -11.36
N ASP A 61 -15.38 14.74 -11.84
CA ASP A 61 -16.65 14.28 -11.27
C ASP A 61 -16.45 13.87 -9.80
N PRO A 62 -17.22 14.44 -8.85
CA PRO A 62 -17.08 14.10 -7.43
C PRO A 62 -17.65 12.73 -7.07
N TYR A 63 -18.46 12.11 -7.94
CA TYR A 63 -19.08 10.81 -7.68
C TYR A 63 -18.31 9.63 -8.29
N SER A 64 -17.10 9.88 -8.82
CA SER A 64 -16.27 8.91 -9.55
C SER A 64 -14.95 8.58 -8.87
#